data_AF-G0QHF8-F1
#
_entry.id   AF-G0QHF8-F1
#
_cell.length_a   1.000
_cell.length_b   1.000
_cell.length_c   1.000
_cell.angle_alpha   90.00
_cell.angle_beta   90.00
_cell.angle_gamma   90.00
#
_symmetry.space_group_name_H-M   'P 1'
#
loop_
_entity.id
_entity.type
_entity.pdbx_description
1 polymer ?
#
loop_
_entity_poly.entity_id
_entity_poly.type
_entity_poly.pdbx_seq_one_letter_code
_entity_poly.pdbx_strand_id
1 'polypeptide(L)'
;MKGQSAVEYLVTYGWMILIAAVVSGSLLSVVYSQASVETSSLDSDDISLESSGFTRQGSLILGFKNTGAKAVEIKSISLNGSELFTGSGGPKIPALSQESIEIPGIERTDSRQNIDLELSFSKGDLGKLQASGNIEGDIDVANEAKTDFVQTGYSKIKASGGNHILERTIGSKLYKIHVFNATGSDSFSVDQSLNGQIDILVVAGGGGGGGRHGAGGGGGGVIFNQGYSVAEKQYQVEVGGGGDGGNGDGETGEQGENSGFGELTAIGGGAGHGADDASGDQDGGSGGGTNSYEGNTVGIALQPESSAGGFGRDGGDTSYGKDKPYNHAGGGGATQEGGNGALTSPGYGGKGIYYGDKFTERFGENGYFAGGGGGGSHSPTPSDFNNTGGLGGGGDGGSTPYDESTGSGSTGDNGDDGMPASGGGGGGGSTDSGNGGSGGDGGSGIVLIRYPVDQ
;
A
#
# COMPACT_ATOMS: atom_id res chain seq x y z
N MET A 1 21.66 42.46 28.41
CA MET A 1 21.73 42.36 26.94
C MET A 1 22.73 41.28 26.60
N LYS A 2 22.27 40.05 26.33
CA LYS A 2 23.13 38.97 25.84
C LYS A 2 23.16 39.09 24.32
N GLY A 3 24.28 39.53 23.75
CA GLY A 3 24.46 39.52 22.30
C GLY A 3 24.61 38.08 21.84
N GLN A 4 23.68 37.60 21.01
CA GLN A 4 23.92 36.38 20.24
C GLN A 4 25.12 36.62 19.32
N SER A 5 26.01 35.63 19.26
CA SER A 5 27.23 35.68 18.47
C SER A 5 26.89 35.67 16.98
N ALA A 6 27.62 36.45 16.17
CA ALA A 6 27.48 36.51 14.71
C ALA A 6 27.61 35.13 14.02
N VAL A 7 28.15 34.12 14.72
CA VAL A 7 28.25 32.74 14.26
C VAL A 7 26.88 32.03 14.24
N GLU A 8 25.96 32.32 15.18
CA GLU A 8 24.62 31.72 15.17
C GLU A 8 23.80 32.17 13.96
N TYR A 9 23.93 33.44 13.55
CA TYR A 9 23.27 33.99 12.37
C TYR A 9 23.73 33.31 11.07
N LEU A 10 25.02 32.99 10.96
CA LEU A 10 25.57 32.36 9.76
C LEU A 10 25.12 30.91 9.60
N VAL A 11 24.88 30.21 10.72
CA VAL A 11 24.39 28.82 10.71
C VAL A 11 22.89 28.74 10.49
N THR A 12 22.08 29.69 10.99
CA THR A 12 20.62 29.69 10.74
C THR A 12 20.26 30.16 9.33
N TYR A 13 20.94 31.17 8.80
CA TYR A 13 20.63 31.71 7.47
C TYR A 13 21.42 31.08 6.33
N GLY A 14 22.57 30.44 6.61
CA GLY A 14 23.37 29.74 5.60
C GLY A 14 22.62 28.58 4.93
N TRP A 15 21.83 27.83 5.71
CA TRP A 15 20.99 26.74 5.17
C TRP A 15 19.78 27.26 4.38
N MET A 16 19.23 28.43 4.73
CA MET A 16 18.15 29.04 3.94
C MET A 16 18.63 29.50 2.57
N ILE A 17 19.87 30.00 2.45
CA ILE A 17 20.46 30.34 1.15
C ILE A 17 20.75 29.07 0.33
N LEU A 18 21.15 27.97 0.98
CA LEU A 18 21.36 26.68 0.31
C LEU A 18 20.04 26.05 -0.18
N ILE A 19 18.96 26.14 0.60
CA ILE A 19 17.61 25.68 0.22
C ILE A 19 17.04 26.57 -0.89
N ALA A 20 17.20 27.89 -0.81
CA ALA A 20 16.80 28.79 -1.89
C ALA A 20 17.56 28.48 -3.20
N ALA A 21 18.86 28.18 -3.13
CA ALA A 21 19.65 27.80 -4.30
C ALA A 21 19.26 26.42 -4.88
N VAL A 22 18.86 25.45 -4.03
CA VAL A 22 18.39 24.13 -4.48
C VAL A 22 16.98 24.22 -5.09
N VAL A 23 16.09 25.06 -4.54
CA VAL A 23 14.74 25.31 -5.09
C VAL A 23 14.82 26.13 -6.39
N SER A 24 15.74 27.09 -6.50
CA SER A 24 16.04 27.77 -7.78
C SER A 24 16.74 26.87 -8.80
N GLY A 25 17.51 25.86 -8.34
CA GLY A 25 18.19 24.90 -9.20
C GLY A 25 17.28 23.81 -9.77
N SER A 26 16.20 23.43 -9.07
CA SER A 26 15.26 22.40 -9.52
C SER A 26 14.22 22.87 -10.54
N LEU A 27 14.04 24.19 -10.72
CA LEU A 27 13.18 24.72 -11.79
C LEU A 27 13.90 24.85 -13.14
N LEU A 28 15.24 24.91 -13.14
CA LEU A 28 16.05 25.01 -14.36
C LEU A 28 16.22 23.67 -15.11
N SER A 29 15.84 22.54 -14.52
CA SER A 29 16.03 21.22 -15.16
C SER A 29 14.85 20.74 -16.03
N VAL A 30 13.74 21.50 -16.08
CA VAL A 30 12.56 21.12 -16.88
C VAL A 30 12.42 21.93 -18.18
N VAL A 31 13.11 23.07 -18.32
CA VAL A 31 13.04 23.91 -19.52
C VAL A 31 14.15 23.54 -20.50
N TYR A 32 13.83 22.77 -21.53
CA TYR A 32 14.76 22.52 -22.63
C TYR A 32 14.85 23.77 -23.54
N SER A 33 16.06 24.22 -23.82
CA SER A 33 16.38 25.52 -24.45
C SER A 33 16.15 25.56 -25.97
N GLN A 34 14.94 25.31 -26.47
CA GLN A 34 14.66 25.55 -27.89
C GLN A 34 13.45 26.43 -28.22
N ALA A 35 12.65 26.85 -27.25
CA ALA A 35 11.68 27.93 -27.44
C ALA A 35 11.62 28.74 -26.14
N SER A 36 12.29 29.89 -26.12
CA SER A 36 12.27 30.80 -24.98
C SER A 36 10.96 31.58 -25.01
N VAL A 37 10.13 31.37 -24.00
CA VAL A 37 8.99 32.25 -23.73
C VAL A 37 9.49 33.29 -22.73
N GLU A 38 9.47 34.56 -23.14
CA GLU A 38 9.88 35.70 -22.32
C GLU A 38 8.64 36.35 -21.71
N THR A 39 8.74 36.83 -20.48
CA THR A 39 7.61 37.43 -19.75
C THR A 39 7.91 38.87 -19.41
N SER A 40 6.96 39.77 -19.64
CA SER A 40 7.01 41.10 -19.04
C SER A 40 6.45 41.08 -17.61
N SER A 41 6.83 42.08 -16.82
CA SER A 41 6.29 42.27 -15.47
C SER A 41 4.78 42.52 -15.52
N LEU A 42 4.03 41.84 -14.66
CA LEU A 42 2.62 42.14 -14.44
C LEU A 42 2.46 43.52 -13.77
N ASP A 43 1.41 44.25 -14.12
CA ASP A 43 1.01 45.49 -13.43
C ASP A 43 0.28 45.18 -12.12
N SER A 44 0.99 44.55 -11.18
CA SER A 44 0.50 44.22 -9.84
C SER A 44 1.64 44.08 -8.84
N ASP A 45 1.46 44.72 -7.67
CA ASP A 45 2.39 44.59 -6.54
C ASP A 45 2.22 43.28 -5.76
N ASP A 46 1.12 42.56 -6.00
CA ASP A 46 0.71 41.40 -5.21
C ASP A 46 1.02 40.06 -5.89
N ILE A 47 1.18 40.06 -7.20
CA ILE A 47 1.49 38.87 -7.98
C ILE A 47 2.36 39.22 -9.18
N SER A 48 3.47 38.52 -9.34
CA SER A 48 4.38 38.63 -10.49
C SER A 48 4.41 37.32 -11.28
N LEU A 49 4.69 37.42 -12.58
CA LEU A 49 4.99 36.28 -13.44
C LEU A 49 6.52 36.14 -13.51
N GLU A 50 7.06 35.04 -12.99
CA GLU A 50 8.50 34.82 -12.82
C GLU A 50 9.08 33.83 -13.85
N SER A 51 8.24 32.98 -14.42
CA SER A 51 8.67 32.00 -15.42
C SER A 51 7.56 31.67 -16.39
N SER A 52 7.91 31.39 -17.63
CA SER A 52 7.01 30.78 -18.60
C SER A 52 7.76 29.79 -19.49
N GLY A 53 7.05 28.86 -20.10
CA GLY A 53 7.65 27.89 -21.01
C GLY A 53 6.67 26.80 -21.40
N PHE A 54 7.17 25.68 -21.89
CA PHE A 54 6.35 24.52 -22.22
C PHE A 54 6.86 23.28 -21.51
N THR A 55 5.95 22.40 -21.09
CA THR A 55 6.29 21.08 -20.55
C THR A 55 6.73 20.12 -21.66
N ARG A 56 7.31 18.98 -21.26
CA ARG A 56 7.67 17.89 -22.19
C ARG A 56 6.46 17.31 -22.93
N GLN A 57 5.27 17.47 -22.36
CA GLN A 57 4.01 16.98 -22.89
C GLN A 57 3.31 18.03 -23.78
N GLY A 58 3.90 19.21 -23.96
CA GLY A 58 3.43 20.24 -24.89
C GLY A 58 2.49 21.29 -24.28
N SER A 59 2.24 21.26 -22.97
CA SER A 59 1.39 22.27 -22.29
C SER A 59 2.19 23.54 -22.00
N LEU A 60 1.58 24.72 -22.12
CA LEU A 60 2.17 25.99 -21.67
C LEU A 60 2.20 26.01 -20.15
N ILE A 61 3.29 26.46 -19.53
CA ILE A 61 3.41 26.61 -18.07
C ILE A 61 3.73 28.06 -17.72
N LEU A 62 3.04 28.62 -16.73
CA LEU A 62 3.21 29.98 -16.21
C LEU A 62 3.47 29.93 -14.70
N GLY A 63 4.59 30.46 -14.25
CA GLY A 63 4.99 30.49 -12.83
C GLY A 63 4.70 31.85 -12.21
N PHE A 64 3.76 31.87 -11.28
CA PHE A 64 3.33 33.08 -10.58
C PHE A 64 3.89 33.11 -9.16
N LYS A 65 4.39 34.27 -8.74
CA LYS A 65 4.87 34.51 -7.38
C LYS A 65 3.97 35.51 -6.70
N ASN A 66 3.47 35.12 -5.53
CA ASN A 66 2.71 36.00 -4.65
C ASN A 66 3.69 36.80 -3.79
N THR A 67 3.77 38.10 -4.04
CA THR A 67 4.60 39.05 -3.28
C THR A 67 3.86 39.64 -2.08
N GLY A 68 2.55 39.38 -1.98
CA GLY A 68 1.68 39.84 -0.91
C GLY A 68 1.73 38.98 0.37
N ALA A 69 1.32 39.59 1.47
CA ALA A 69 1.26 38.94 2.80
C ALA A 69 0.02 38.03 3.01
N LYS A 70 -0.85 37.88 2.01
CA LYS A 70 -2.04 37.01 2.05
C LYS A 70 -2.07 36.12 0.82
N ALA A 71 -2.67 34.94 0.94
CA ALA A 71 -2.85 34.05 -0.20
C ALA A 71 -3.65 34.75 -1.32
N VAL A 72 -3.21 34.53 -2.55
CA VAL A 72 -3.86 34.99 -3.77
C VAL A 72 -4.56 33.80 -4.40
N GLU A 73 -5.81 33.95 -4.77
CA GLU A 73 -6.56 32.93 -5.50
C GLU A 73 -6.84 33.45 -6.91
N ILE A 74 -6.29 32.80 -7.93
CA ILE A 74 -6.51 33.16 -9.32
C ILE A 74 -7.94 32.79 -9.72
N LYS A 75 -8.62 33.68 -10.43
CA LYS A 75 -10.05 33.59 -10.80
C LYS A 75 -10.27 33.46 -12.31
N SER A 76 -9.42 34.08 -13.12
CA SER A 76 -9.35 33.87 -14.57
C SER A 76 -7.96 34.19 -15.11
N ILE A 77 -7.58 33.52 -16.20
CA ILE A 77 -6.41 33.85 -17.03
C ILE A 77 -6.92 33.96 -18.46
N SER A 78 -6.54 35.02 -19.15
CA SER A 78 -6.88 35.29 -20.54
C SER A 78 -5.62 35.60 -21.33
N LEU A 79 -5.51 35.02 -22.53
CA LEU A 79 -4.44 35.30 -23.48
C LEU A 79 -5.05 35.89 -24.76
N ASN A 80 -4.61 37.07 -25.20
CA ASN A 80 -5.18 37.81 -26.33
C ASN A 80 -6.72 37.99 -26.26
N GLY A 81 -7.25 38.15 -25.04
CA GLY A 81 -8.69 38.28 -24.81
C GLY A 81 -9.48 36.96 -24.84
N SER A 82 -8.82 35.84 -25.16
CA SER A 82 -9.40 34.51 -25.02
C SER A 82 -9.27 34.04 -23.59
N GLU A 83 -10.40 33.97 -22.88
CA GLU A 83 -10.46 33.51 -21.50
C GLU A 83 -10.21 31.99 -21.45
N LEU A 84 -9.03 31.62 -20.95
CA LEU A 84 -8.56 30.24 -20.89
C LEU A 84 -9.00 29.54 -19.59
N PHE A 85 -9.36 30.32 -18.56
CA PHE A 85 -9.81 29.81 -17.25
C PHE A 85 -11.03 30.59 -16.73
N THR A 86 -12.10 29.88 -16.34
CA THR A 86 -13.20 30.43 -15.51
C THR A 86 -13.61 29.43 -14.44
N GLY A 87 -13.56 29.82 -13.16
CA GLY A 87 -14.03 28.91 -12.10
C GLY A 87 -14.19 29.55 -10.73
N SER A 88 -15.22 29.14 -10.00
CA SER A 88 -15.31 29.38 -8.56
C SER A 88 -14.37 28.41 -7.83
N GLY A 89 -13.18 28.87 -7.42
CA GLY A 89 -12.20 28.05 -6.68
C GLY A 89 -10.89 27.80 -7.44
N GLY A 90 -10.32 28.82 -8.09
CA GLY A 90 -9.06 28.66 -8.85
C GLY A 90 -7.82 28.50 -7.96
N PRO A 91 -6.62 28.38 -8.55
CA PRO A 91 -5.43 28.00 -7.82
C PRO A 91 -5.05 29.05 -6.77
N LYS A 92 -4.80 28.58 -5.55
CA LYS A 92 -4.35 29.40 -4.43
C LYS A 92 -2.83 29.40 -4.37
N ILE A 93 -2.25 30.58 -4.41
CA ILE A 93 -0.82 30.84 -4.22
C ILE A 93 -0.65 31.38 -2.81
N PRO A 94 -0.04 30.61 -1.88
CA PRO A 94 0.26 31.07 -0.53
C PRO A 94 1.02 32.41 -0.51
N ALA A 95 0.95 33.11 0.62
CA ALA A 95 1.68 34.36 0.79
C ALA A 95 3.20 34.12 0.65
N LEU A 96 3.89 34.98 -0.09
CA LEU A 96 5.35 34.92 -0.29
C LEU A 96 5.85 33.62 -0.94
N SER A 97 4.99 32.89 -1.66
CA SER A 97 5.35 31.67 -2.39
C SER A 97 5.24 31.84 -3.90
N GLN A 98 5.74 30.85 -4.63
CA GLN A 98 5.62 30.76 -6.08
C GLN A 98 4.97 29.43 -6.44
N GLU A 99 4.06 29.47 -7.40
CA GLU A 99 3.33 28.30 -7.92
C GLU A 99 3.26 28.38 -9.44
N SER A 100 3.25 27.22 -10.09
CA SER A 100 3.13 27.12 -11.55
C SER A 100 1.73 26.66 -11.96
N ILE A 101 1.28 27.20 -13.09
CA ILE A 101 0.00 26.92 -13.70
C ILE A 101 0.25 26.38 -15.10
N GLU A 102 -0.21 25.15 -15.35
CA GLU A 102 -0.18 24.55 -16.68
C GLU A 102 -1.49 24.82 -17.42
N ILE A 103 -1.34 25.19 -18.69
CA ILE A 103 -2.40 25.53 -19.63
C ILE A 103 -2.27 24.55 -20.80
N PRO A 104 -3.08 23.47 -20.82
CA PRO A 104 -3.10 22.53 -21.92
C PRO A 104 -3.79 23.14 -23.15
N GLY A 105 -3.51 22.58 -24.33
CA GLY A 105 -4.17 22.98 -25.58
C GLY A 105 -3.63 24.24 -26.25
N ILE A 106 -2.51 24.79 -25.75
CA ILE A 106 -1.78 25.87 -26.41
C ILE A 106 -0.74 25.24 -27.35
N GLU A 107 -0.82 25.58 -28.63
CA GLU A 107 0.09 25.06 -29.65
C GLU A 107 1.34 25.94 -29.77
N ARG A 108 2.40 25.35 -30.32
CA ARG A 108 3.61 26.10 -30.71
C ARG A 108 3.50 26.52 -32.16
N THR A 109 4.04 27.69 -32.48
CA THR A 109 4.18 28.19 -33.85
C THR A 109 5.65 28.39 -34.19
N ASP A 110 5.99 28.35 -35.48
CA ASP A 110 7.35 28.62 -35.96
C ASP A 110 7.71 30.13 -35.96
N SER A 111 6.81 30.97 -35.43
CA SER A 111 6.95 32.43 -35.42
C SER A 111 6.70 33.02 -34.04
N ARG A 112 7.63 33.86 -33.57
CA ARG A 112 7.52 34.53 -32.28
C ARG A 112 6.34 35.51 -32.26
N GLN A 113 5.41 35.32 -31.32
CA GLN A 113 4.23 36.15 -31.10
C GLN A 113 4.34 36.91 -29.79
N ASN A 114 3.73 38.10 -29.74
CA ASN A 114 3.50 38.82 -28.48
C ASN A 114 2.04 38.60 -28.07
N ILE A 115 1.83 38.15 -26.84
CA ILE A 115 0.54 37.71 -26.33
C ILE A 115 0.20 38.53 -25.10
N ASP A 116 -0.94 39.22 -25.15
CA ASP A 116 -1.47 39.96 -24.01
C ASP A 116 -1.98 38.95 -22.97
N LEU A 117 -1.46 39.04 -21.75
CA LEU A 117 -1.89 38.25 -20.59
C LEU A 117 -2.73 39.12 -19.68
N GLU A 118 -3.95 38.68 -19.40
CA GLU A 118 -4.81 39.24 -18.36
C GLU A 118 -5.11 38.20 -17.29
N LEU A 119 -4.95 38.59 -16.03
CA LEU A 119 -5.19 37.78 -14.85
C LEU A 119 -6.25 38.46 -13.99
N SER A 120 -7.26 37.72 -13.54
CA SER A 120 -8.09 38.14 -12.41
C SER A 120 -7.84 37.25 -11.19
N PHE A 121 -7.83 37.84 -10.00
CA PHE A 121 -7.53 37.13 -8.76
C PHE A 121 -8.27 37.74 -7.55
N SER A 122 -8.23 37.08 -6.40
CA SER A 122 -8.70 37.61 -5.12
C SER A 122 -7.66 37.44 -4.03
N LYS A 123 -7.67 38.32 -3.04
CA LYS A 123 -6.71 38.31 -1.93
C LYS A 123 -7.43 38.51 -0.60
N GLY A 124 -7.56 37.45 0.19
CA GLY A 124 -8.40 37.45 1.39
C GLY A 124 -9.85 37.86 1.05
N ASP A 125 -10.39 38.86 1.77
CA ASP A 125 -11.75 39.37 1.53
C ASP A 125 -11.85 40.34 0.33
N LEU A 126 -10.73 40.73 -0.28
CA LEU A 126 -10.71 41.57 -1.48
C LEU A 126 -10.95 40.69 -2.70
N GLY A 127 -12.16 40.78 -3.27
CA GLY A 127 -12.53 40.08 -4.49
C GLY A 127 -12.24 40.88 -5.77
N LYS A 128 -11.90 40.16 -6.86
CA LYS A 128 -11.79 40.66 -8.25
C LYS A 128 -10.74 41.75 -8.47
N LEU A 129 -9.49 41.47 -8.12
CA LEU A 129 -8.32 42.21 -8.56
C LEU A 129 -7.93 41.77 -9.99
N GLN A 130 -7.27 42.65 -10.73
CA GLN A 130 -6.77 42.37 -12.08
C GLN A 130 -5.30 42.73 -12.19
N ALA A 131 -4.56 41.96 -12.98
CA ALA A 131 -3.20 42.25 -13.40
C ALA A 131 -3.08 41.96 -14.89
N SER A 132 -2.35 42.79 -15.61
CA SER A 132 -2.06 42.56 -17.02
C SER A 132 -0.57 42.62 -17.29
N GLY A 133 -0.14 41.94 -18.33
CA GLY A 133 1.24 41.88 -18.81
C GLY A 133 1.27 41.24 -20.18
N ASN A 134 2.47 40.93 -20.67
CA ASN A 134 2.67 40.33 -21.98
C ASN A 134 3.62 39.13 -21.88
N ILE A 135 3.41 38.17 -22.76
CA ILE A 135 4.27 37.02 -22.94
C ILE A 135 4.72 37.00 -24.41
N GLU A 136 6.01 36.90 -24.65
CA GLU A 136 6.57 36.82 -25.99
C GLU A 136 7.16 35.42 -26.23
N GLY A 137 6.75 34.73 -27.28
CA GLY A 137 7.27 33.40 -27.56
C GLY A 137 6.64 32.73 -28.78
N ASP A 138 7.12 31.54 -29.08
CA ASP A 138 6.68 30.69 -30.18
C ASP A 138 5.35 29.99 -29.82
N ILE A 139 4.30 30.78 -29.58
CA ILE A 139 3.01 30.37 -29.01
C ILE A 139 1.87 30.75 -29.95
N ASP A 140 0.96 29.81 -30.23
CA ASP A 140 -0.30 30.05 -30.94
C ASP A 140 -1.49 29.82 -30.00
N VAL A 141 -2.28 30.87 -29.79
CA VAL A 141 -3.49 30.85 -28.96
C VAL A 141 -4.68 30.69 -29.90
N ALA A 142 -4.91 29.47 -30.38
CA ALA A 142 -6.08 29.19 -31.20
C ALA A 142 -7.37 29.43 -30.39
N ASN A 143 -8.37 30.08 -31.02
CA ASN A 143 -9.61 30.59 -30.41
C ASN A 143 -10.55 29.55 -29.71
N GLU A 144 -10.14 28.29 -29.57
CA GLU A 144 -10.98 27.20 -29.05
C GLU A 144 -10.46 26.53 -27.76
N ALA A 145 -9.33 26.97 -27.19
CA ALA A 145 -8.80 26.41 -25.95
C ALA A 145 -9.57 26.90 -24.70
N LYS A 146 -10.78 26.37 -24.48
CA LYS A 146 -11.38 26.35 -23.13
C LYS A 146 -10.92 25.09 -22.43
N THR A 147 -10.02 25.21 -21.47
CA THR A 147 -9.57 24.08 -20.66
C THR A 147 -10.02 24.25 -19.22
N ASP A 148 -10.82 23.29 -18.74
CA ASP A 148 -10.98 23.09 -17.30
C ASP A 148 -9.62 22.65 -16.76
N PHE A 149 -9.22 23.29 -15.67
CA PHE A 149 -7.87 23.24 -15.13
C PHE A 149 -7.38 21.79 -14.90
N VAL A 150 -6.27 21.40 -15.54
CA VAL A 150 -5.44 20.26 -15.11
C VAL A 150 -4.22 20.84 -14.40
N GLN A 151 -4.27 20.92 -13.08
CA GLN A 151 -3.10 21.28 -12.28
C GLN A 151 -2.16 20.07 -12.25
N THR A 152 -0.98 20.21 -12.84
CA THR A 152 0.15 19.35 -12.50
C THR A 152 0.60 19.68 -11.09
N GLY A 153 0.11 18.90 -10.13
CA GLY A 153 0.47 19.04 -8.72
C GLY A 153 -0.65 18.73 -7.74
N TYR A 154 -1.91 18.73 -8.17
CA TYR A 154 -3.04 18.34 -7.31
C TYR A 154 -3.60 17.01 -7.80
N SER A 155 -3.36 15.96 -7.01
CA SER A 155 -4.01 14.67 -7.19
C SER A 155 -5.35 14.73 -6.46
N LYS A 156 -6.42 15.06 -7.20
CA LYS A 156 -7.76 15.13 -6.60
C LYS A 156 -8.47 13.81 -6.84
N ILE A 157 -8.68 13.06 -5.77
CA ILE A 157 -9.47 11.84 -5.79
C ILE A 157 -10.74 12.04 -4.96
N LYS A 158 -11.87 11.75 -5.58
CA LYS A 158 -13.12 11.50 -4.88
C LYS A 158 -13.53 10.07 -5.20
N ALA A 159 -13.56 9.23 -4.18
CA ALA A 159 -13.97 7.85 -4.33
C ALA A 159 -14.89 7.39 -3.19
N SER A 160 -15.60 6.30 -3.45
CA SER A 160 -16.49 5.60 -2.52
C SER A 160 -16.27 4.09 -2.62
N GLY A 161 -16.88 3.34 -1.70
CA GLY A 161 -16.66 1.89 -1.56
C GLY A 161 -15.88 1.54 -0.29
N GLY A 162 -15.86 0.25 0.04
CA GLY A 162 -15.30 -0.29 1.27
C GLY A 162 -16.33 -0.37 2.39
N ASN A 163 -16.19 -1.38 3.24
CA ASN A 163 -17.04 -1.59 4.42
C ASN A 163 -16.78 -0.51 5.49
N HIS A 164 -15.58 0.08 5.49
CA HIS A 164 -15.24 1.22 6.35
C HIS A 164 -14.41 2.26 5.59
N ILE A 165 -14.65 3.53 5.90
CA ILE A 165 -13.85 4.66 5.42
C ILE A 165 -13.42 5.48 6.63
N LEU A 166 -12.15 5.86 6.68
CA LEU A 166 -11.62 6.70 7.75
C LEU A 166 -10.53 7.64 7.26
N GLU A 167 -10.39 8.78 7.95
CA GLU A 167 -9.33 9.74 7.68
C GLU A 167 -8.27 9.70 8.79
N ARG A 168 -6.99 9.62 8.43
CA ARG A 168 -5.88 9.53 9.37
C ARG A 168 -4.70 10.37 8.91
N THR A 169 -4.14 11.12 9.84
CA THR A 169 -2.86 11.81 9.62
C THR A 169 -1.74 10.80 9.78
N ILE A 170 -0.95 10.62 8.72
CA ILE A 170 0.21 9.74 8.69
C ILE A 170 1.41 10.59 8.28
N GLY A 171 2.38 10.74 9.18
CA GLY A 171 3.40 11.77 9.05
C GLY A 171 2.78 13.16 9.07
N SER A 172 3.03 13.96 8.02
CA SER A 172 2.51 15.34 7.89
C SER A 172 1.29 15.47 6.98
N LYS A 173 0.75 14.35 6.46
CA LYS A 173 -0.33 14.35 5.48
C LYS A 173 -1.58 13.66 6.03
N LEU A 174 -2.76 14.21 5.73
CA LEU A 174 -4.04 13.57 5.99
C LEU A 174 -4.38 12.63 4.83
N TYR A 175 -4.69 11.38 5.13
CA TYR A 175 -5.10 10.37 4.17
C TYR A 175 -6.54 9.94 4.43
N LYS A 176 -7.29 9.69 3.36
CA LYS A 176 -8.52 8.92 3.40
C LYS A 176 -8.19 7.48 3.07
N ILE A 177 -8.69 6.55 3.88
CA ILE A 177 -8.43 5.13 3.78
C ILE A 177 -9.77 4.41 3.60
N HIS A 178 -9.90 3.65 2.52
CA HIS A 178 -11.00 2.73 2.27
C HIS A 178 -10.56 1.31 2.64
N VAL A 179 -11.42 0.60 3.36
CA VAL A 179 -11.15 -0.71 3.93
C VAL A 179 -12.17 -1.71 3.40
N PHE A 180 -11.67 -2.80 2.84
CA PHE A 180 -12.45 -3.96 2.43
C PHE A 180 -11.93 -5.16 3.21
N ASN A 181 -12.74 -5.64 4.15
CA ASN A 181 -12.38 -6.75 5.05
C ASN A 181 -13.53 -7.76 5.24
N ALA A 182 -14.64 -7.57 4.53
CA ALA A 182 -15.66 -8.60 4.36
C ALA A 182 -15.29 -9.43 3.13
N THR A 183 -15.38 -10.76 3.25
CA THR A 183 -15.07 -11.67 2.15
C THR A 183 -16.07 -11.57 1.00
N GLY A 184 -15.62 -11.93 -0.20
CA GLY A 184 -16.39 -11.86 -1.44
C GLY A 184 -16.12 -10.59 -2.25
N SER A 185 -17.00 -10.34 -3.22
CA SER A 185 -16.84 -9.27 -4.21
C SER A 185 -17.45 -7.95 -3.70
N ASP A 186 -16.71 -6.86 -3.91
CA ASP A 186 -17.12 -5.48 -3.66
C ASP A 186 -16.52 -4.58 -4.77
N SER A 187 -16.61 -3.26 -4.61
CA SER A 187 -16.12 -2.30 -5.58
C SER A 187 -15.63 -1.01 -4.96
N PHE A 188 -14.63 -0.42 -5.62
CA PHE A 188 -14.13 0.91 -5.35
C PHE A 188 -14.51 1.83 -6.51
N SER A 189 -15.39 2.80 -6.27
CA SER A 189 -15.86 3.74 -7.30
C SER A 189 -15.06 5.01 -7.22
N VAL A 190 -14.33 5.34 -8.28
CA VAL A 190 -13.63 6.62 -8.43
C VAL A 190 -14.53 7.56 -9.22
N ASP A 191 -15.14 8.51 -8.50
CA ASP A 191 -16.09 9.47 -9.06
C ASP A 191 -15.37 10.68 -9.67
N GLN A 192 -14.15 10.98 -9.20
CA GLN A 192 -13.27 12.03 -9.74
C GLN A 192 -11.81 11.58 -9.64
N SER A 193 -11.06 11.69 -10.73
CA SER A 193 -9.61 11.38 -10.77
C SER A 193 -8.83 12.38 -11.62
N LEU A 194 -8.40 13.48 -11.01
CA LEU A 194 -7.47 14.41 -11.64
C LEU A 194 -6.04 14.02 -11.27
N ASN A 195 -5.30 13.35 -12.18
CA ASN A 195 -3.99 12.75 -11.89
C ASN A 195 -4.03 11.85 -10.63
N GLY A 196 -5.15 11.13 -10.43
CA GLY A 196 -5.40 10.35 -9.22
C GLY A 196 -4.41 9.20 -9.08
N GLN A 197 -3.60 9.23 -8.03
CA GLN A 197 -2.78 8.11 -7.58
C GLN A 197 -3.25 7.65 -6.21
N ILE A 198 -3.39 6.34 -6.05
CA ILE A 198 -3.71 5.69 -4.77
C ILE A 198 -2.58 4.75 -4.36
N ASP A 199 -2.41 4.54 -3.06
CA ASP A 199 -1.62 3.41 -2.57
C ASP A 199 -2.58 2.27 -2.22
N ILE A 200 -2.23 1.06 -2.65
CA ILE A 200 -3.07 -0.14 -2.48
C ILE A 200 -2.26 -1.20 -1.75
N LEU A 201 -2.85 -1.79 -0.73
CA LEU A 201 -2.42 -3.04 -0.12
C LEU A 201 -3.48 -4.10 -0.38
N VAL A 202 -3.11 -5.20 -1.02
CA VAL A 202 -3.97 -6.39 -1.23
C VAL A 202 -3.33 -7.55 -0.47
N VAL A 203 -4.06 -8.15 0.46
CA VAL A 203 -3.64 -9.32 1.23
C VAL A 203 -4.67 -10.42 1.00
N ALA A 204 -4.24 -11.58 0.52
CA ALA A 204 -5.11 -12.73 0.31
C ALA A 204 -5.49 -13.43 1.62
N GLY A 205 -6.44 -14.37 1.57
CA GLY A 205 -6.72 -15.24 2.72
C GLY A 205 -5.54 -16.17 3.00
N GLY A 206 -5.31 -16.49 4.27
CA GLY A 206 -4.34 -17.51 4.68
C GLY A 206 -4.87 -18.93 4.47
N GLY A 207 -3.99 -19.90 4.35
CA GLY A 207 -4.36 -21.32 4.31
C GLY A 207 -4.68 -21.88 5.70
N GLY A 208 -5.53 -22.90 5.74
CA GLY A 208 -5.83 -23.65 6.96
C GLY A 208 -4.68 -24.54 7.39
N GLY A 209 -4.54 -24.77 8.69
CA GLY A 209 -3.58 -25.73 9.24
C GLY A 209 -4.04 -27.18 9.03
N GLY A 210 -3.11 -28.11 9.02
CA GLY A 210 -3.43 -29.54 8.95
C GLY A 210 -3.97 -30.07 10.29
N GLY A 211 -4.73 -31.15 10.24
CA GLY A 211 -5.21 -31.83 11.45
C GLY A 211 -4.28 -32.93 11.96
N ARG A 212 -4.46 -33.27 13.24
CA ARG A 212 -3.82 -34.39 13.97
C ARG A 212 -2.31 -34.41 13.82
N HIS A 213 -1.56 -33.68 14.64
CA HIS A 213 -0.15 -33.39 14.38
C HIS A 213 0.04 -32.77 12.97
N GLY A 214 -0.79 -31.81 12.60
CA GLY A 214 -0.68 -31.18 11.29
C GLY A 214 0.40 -30.10 11.26
N ALA A 215 0.81 -29.72 10.05
CA ALA A 215 1.64 -28.56 9.80
C ALA A 215 0.81 -27.26 9.76
N GLY A 216 1.47 -26.12 9.94
CA GLY A 216 0.81 -24.81 9.87
C GLY A 216 0.50 -24.38 8.44
N GLY A 217 -0.61 -23.68 8.25
CA GLY A 217 -0.98 -23.06 6.97
C GLY A 217 -0.13 -21.84 6.61
N GLY A 218 0.06 -21.59 5.32
CA GLY A 218 0.80 -20.42 4.82
C GLY A 218 -0.02 -19.14 4.93
N GLY A 219 0.65 -18.01 5.17
CA GLY A 219 0.03 -16.69 5.06
C GLY A 219 -0.39 -16.38 3.62
N GLY A 220 -1.44 -15.57 3.44
CA GLY A 220 -1.84 -15.08 2.14
C GLY A 220 -0.74 -14.26 1.46
N GLY A 221 -0.76 -14.23 0.12
CA GLY A 221 0.12 -13.35 -0.65
C GLY A 221 -0.17 -11.88 -0.33
N VAL A 222 0.87 -11.04 -0.38
CA VAL A 222 0.75 -9.60 -0.14
C VAL A 222 1.28 -8.80 -1.33
N ILE A 223 0.46 -7.88 -1.84
CA ILE A 223 0.85 -6.88 -2.85
C ILE A 223 0.72 -5.50 -2.24
N PHE A 224 1.79 -4.71 -2.31
CA PHE A 224 1.73 -3.27 -2.06
C PHE A 224 2.11 -2.52 -3.33
N ASN A 225 1.21 -1.68 -3.82
CA ASN A 225 1.44 -0.85 -4.99
C ASN A 225 1.28 0.63 -4.63
N GLN A 226 2.40 1.35 -4.64
CA GLN A 226 2.45 2.77 -4.30
C GLN A 226 2.23 3.61 -5.56
N GLY A 227 1.34 4.60 -5.47
CA GLY A 227 1.11 5.52 -6.58
C GLY A 227 0.39 4.89 -7.79
N TYR A 228 -0.47 3.90 -7.56
CA TYR A 228 -1.28 3.26 -8.60
C TYR A 228 -2.22 4.27 -9.25
N SER A 229 -2.08 4.47 -10.55
CA SER A 229 -2.89 5.42 -11.32
C SER A 229 -4.33 4.94 -11.46
N VAL A 230 -5.28 5.79 -11.12
CA VAL A 230 -6.71 5.52 -11.28
C VAL A 230 -7.39 6.45 -12.27
N ALA A 231 -8.40 5.95 -12.96
CA ALA A 231 -9.30 6.68 -13.83
C ALA A 231 -10.70 6.74 -13.20
N GLU A 232 -11.55 7.64 -13.70
CA GLU A 232 -12.96 7.73 -13.29
C GLU A 232 -13.75 6.52 -13.77
N LYS A 233 -13.81 5.49 -12.92
CA LYS A 233 -14.54 4.25 -13.13
C LYS A 233 -14.71 3.48 -11.83
N GLN A 234 -15.46 2.40 -11.91
CA GLN A 234 -15.53 1.39 -10.87
C GLN A 234 -14.41 0.36 -11.05
N TYR A 235 -13.71 0.06 -9.95
CA TYR A 235 -12.73 -1.01 -9.84
C TYR A 235 -13.35 -2.16 -9.03
N GLN A 236 -13.24 -3.39 -9.54
CA GLN A 236 -13.62 -4.58 -8.77
C GLN A 236 -12.62 -4.79 -7.63
N VAL A 237 -13.13 -5.11 -6.46
CA VAL A 237 -12.37 -5.50 -5.28
C VAL A 237 -12.85 -6.89 -4.88
N GLU A 238 -11.91 -7.78 -4.58
CA GLU A 238 -12.23 -9.12 -4.07
C GLU A 238 -11.43 -9.37 -2.81
N VAL A 239 -12.10 -9.85 -1.77
CA VAL A 239 -11.47 -10.25 -0.52
C VAL A 239 -11.69 -11.74 -0.34
N GLY A 240 -10.62 -12.50 -0.41
CA GLY A 240 -10.64 -13.95 -0.25
C GLY A 240 -10.89 -14.37 1.20
N GLY A 241 -11.68 -15.43 1.38
CA GLY A 241 -11.74 -16.18 2.63
C GLY A 241 -10.41 -16.86 2.98
N GLY A 242 -10.21 -17.14 4.27
CA GLY A 242 -9.17 -18.10 4.64
C GLY A 242 -9.62 -19.52 4.34
N GLY A 243 -8.67 -20.45 4.22
CA GLY A 243 -8.97 -21.87 4.01
C GLY A 243 -9.38 -22.56 5.30
N ASP A 244 -10.27 -23.53 5.21
CA ASP A 244 -10.71 -24.33 6.35
C ASP A 244 -9.55 -25.19 6.91
N GLY A 245 -9.51 -25.36 8.23
CA GLY A 245 -8.56 -26.23 8.91
C GLY A 245 -8.86 -27.72 8.68
N GLY A 246 -7.81 -28.53 8.57
CA GLY A 246 -7.93 -29.98 8.43
C GLY A 246 -8.51 -30.62 9.70
N ASN A 247 -9.40 -31.61 9.54
CA ASN A 247 -10.06 -32.23 10.68
C ASN A 247 -9.11 -33.09 11.54
N GLY A 248 -9.53 -33.40 12.77
CA GLY A 248 -8.74 -34.17 13.74
C GLY A 248 -8.47 -35.64 13.37
N ASP A 249 -8.98 -36.12 12.24
CA ASP A 249 -8.67 -37.45 11.71
C ASP A 249 -7.38 -37.45 10.86
N GLY A 250 -6.77 -36.29 10.63
CA GLY A 250 -5.46 -36.15 9.96
C GLY A 250 -5.52 -35.62 8.54
N GLU A 251 -6.59 -34.90 8.20
CA GLU A 251 -6.76 -34.25 6.89
C GLU A 251 -5.85 -33.02 6.74
N THR A 252 -5.44 -32.76 5.50
CA THR A 252 -4.78 -31.51 5.10
C THR A 252 -5.80 -30.37 5.17
N GLY A 253 -5.34 -29.17 5.54
CA GLY A 253 -6.19 -27.98 5.47
C GLY A 253 -6.52 -27.59 4.02
N GLU A 254 -7.28 -26.51 3.85
CA GLU A 254 -7.56 -25.95 2.54
C GLU A 254 -6.70 -24.70 2.25
N GLN A 255 -6.50 -24.41 0.98
CA GLN A 255 -5.86 -23.16 0.56
C GLN A 255 -6.76 -21.97 0.88
N GLY A 256 -6.13 -20.84 1.20
CA GLY A 256 -6.85 -19.56 1.24
C GLY A 256 -7.33 -19.14 -0.14
N GLU A 257 -8.34 -18.26 -0.18
CA GLU A 257 -8.81 -17.68 -1.42
C GLU A 257 -8.01 -16.42 -1.80
N ASN A 258 -7.94 -16.15 -3.09
CA ASN A 258 -7.27 -14.98 -3.64
C ASN A 258 -7.99 -13.68 -3.24
N SER A 259 -7.24 -12.60 -3.10
CA SER A 259 -7.79 -11.23 -3.04
C SER A 259 -7.34 -10.41 -4.23
N GLY A 260 -8.09 -9.37 -4.60
CA GLY A 260 -7.80 -8.62 -5.81
C GLY A 260 -8.24 -7.16 -5.80
N PHE A 261 -7.54 -6.37 -6.61
CA PHE A 261 -7.93 -5.01 -6.97
C PHE A 261 -7.60 -4.77 -8.46
N GLY A 262 -8.63 -4.66 -9.30
CA GLY A 262 -8.44 -4.53 -10.74
C GLY A 262 -7.67 -5.72 -11.33
N GLU A 263 -6.45 -5.48 -11.83
CA GLU A 263 -5.56 -6.52 -12.39
C GLU A 263 -4.56 -7.09 -11.36
N LEU A 264 -4.53 -6.55 -10.13
CA LEU A 264 -3.67 -7.05 -9.06
C LEU A 264 -4.36 -8.22 -8.38
N THR A 265 -3.72 -9.39 -8.36
CA THR A 265 -4.21 -10.59 -7.66
C THR A 265 -3.17 -11.06 -6.65
N ALA A 266 -3.53 -11.01 -5.37
CA ALA A 266 -2.80 -11.68 -4.31
C ALA A 266 -3.32 -13.13 -4.19
N ILE A 267 -2.39 -14.07 -4.22
CA ILE A 267 -2.65 -15.52 -4.19
C ILE A 267 -2.93 -15.95 -2.76
N GLY A 268 -3.97 -16.75 -2.52
CA GLY A 268 -4.29 -17.30 -1.21
C GLY A 268 -3.19 -18.20 -0.65
N GLY A 269 -3.08 -18.29 0.67
CA GLY A 269 -2.03 -19.05 1.35
C GLY A 269 -2.17 -20.56 1.13
N GLY A 270 -1.03 -21.26 1.09
CA GLY A 270 -0.98 -22.71 0.91
C GLY A 270 -1.46 -23.47 2.15
N ALA A 271 -2.02 -24.66 1.94
CA ALA A 271 -2.57 -25.49 3.02
C ALA A 271 -1.48 -26.15 3.87
N GLY A 272 -1.71 -26.25 5.18
CA GLY A 272 -0.88 -27.03 6.09
C GLY A 272 -1.19 -28.53 5.98
N HIS A 273 -0.16 -29.36 5.86
CA HIS A 273 -0.32 -30.81 5.74
C HIS A 273 -0.91 -31.48 6.98
N GLY A 274 -1.87 -32.40 6.78
CA GLY A 274 -2.31 -33.34 7.81
C GLY A 274 -1.36 -34.52 7.98
N ALA A 275 -1.66 -35.38 8.95
CA ALA A 275 -0.89 -36.61 9.21
C ALA A 275 -1.04 -37.69 8.14
N ASP A 276 -2.27 -37.98 7.74
CA ASP A 276 -2.60 -39.17 6.95
C ASP A 276 -2.70 -38.87 5.46
N ASP A 277 -2.77 -37.59 5.10
CA ASP A 277 -3.00 -37.16 3.74
C ASP A 277 -1.75 -36.49 3.15
N ALA A 278 -1.23 -37.10 2.10
CA ALA A 278 -0.21 -36.52 1.22
C ALA A 278 -0.84 -35.67 0.11
N SER A 279 -2.17 -35.63 0.01
CA SER A 279 -2.91 -34.83 -0.96
C SER A 279 -3.28 -33.46 -0.37
N GLY A 280 -3.14 -32.42 -1.20
CA GLY A 280 -3.33 -31.02 -0.87
C GLY A 280 -2.31 -30.15 -1.59
N ASP A 281 -2.71 -28.94 -1.98
CA ASP A 281 -1.80 -27.93 -2.55
C ASP A 281 -1.22 -27.13 -1.38
N GLN A 282 0.03 -27.44 -1.01
CA GLN A 282 0.80 -26.71 -0.01
C GLN A 282 1.34 -25.39 -0.58
N ASP A 283 1.33 -25.26 -1.89
CA ASP A 283 1.75 -24.06 -2.59
C ASP A 283 0.67 -22.98 -2.47
N GLY A 284 1.10 -21.73 -2.41
CA GLY A 284 0.17 -20.60 -2.32
C GLY A 284 0.92 -19.28 -2.34
N GLY A 285 0.26 -18.19 -1.96
CA GLY A 285 0.90 -16.88 -1.84
C GLY A 285 2.15 -16.96 -0.96
N SER A 286 2.00 -17.51 0.24
CA SER A 286 3.07 -18.16 1.01
C SER A 286 2.75 -19.65 1.12
N GLY A 287 3.78 -20.49 1.20
CA GLY A 287 3.62 -21.94 1.25
C GLY A 287 3.21 -22.46 2.64
N GLY A 288 2.41 -23.52 2.68
CA GLY A 288 2.10 -24.28 3.89
C GLY A 288 3.27 -25.15 4.35
N GLY A 289 3.29 -25.47 5.64
CA GLY A 289 4.29 -26.37 6.22
C GLY A 289 4.07 -27.81 5.79
N THR A 290 5.14 -28.61 5.77
CA THR A 290 5.05 -30.04 5.46
C THR A 290 4.98 -30.94 6.69
N ASN A 291 4.56 -32.20 6.47
CA ASN A 291 4.67 -33.27 7.44
C ASN A 291 5.94 -34.11 7.23
N SER A 292 6.19 -35.07 8.12
CA SER A 292 7.41 -35.89 8.14
C SER A 292 7.37 -37.18 7.30
N TYR A 293 6.33 -37.38 6.49
CA TYR A 293 6.19 -38.61 5.70
C TYR A 293 6.92 -38.52 4.34
N GLU A 294 7.48 -39.64 3.87
CA GLU A 294 8.29 -39.69 2.65
C GLU A 294 7.49 -39.27 1.40
N GLY A 295 8.09 -38.39 0.59
CA GLY A 295 7.56 -37.98 -0.72
C GLY A 295 6.82 -36.63 -0.71
N ASN A 296 6.54 -36.08 0.48
CA ASN A 296 5.90 -34.78 0.60
C ASN A 296 6.93 -33.64 0.47
N THR A 297 6.55 -32.59 -0.24
CA THR A 297 7.39 -31.42 -0.49
C THR A 297 6.91 -30.23 0.33
N VAL A 298 7.84 -29.34 0.67
CA VAL A 298 7.50 -28.05 1.26
C VAL A 298 6.56 -27.27 0.35
N GLY A 299 5.59 -26.56 0.92
CA GLY A 299 4.79 -25.61 0.16
C GLY A 299 5.66 -24.45 -0.31
N ILE A 300 5.61 -24.13 -1.61
CA ILE A 300 6.37 -23.02 -2.20
C ILE A 300 5.54 -21.74 -2.29
N ALA A 301 6.20 -20.60 -2.13
CA ALA A 301 5.60 -19.29 -2.32
C ALA A 301 5.53 -18.92 -3.80
N LEU A 302 4.30 -18.78 -4.28
CA LEU A 302 3.98 -18.39 -5.65
C LEU A 302 3.84 -16.87 -5.82
N GLN A 303 3.57 -16.11 -4.76
CA GLN A 303 3.35 -14.66 -4.87
C GLN A 303 4.56 -13.90 -5.45
N PRO A 304 5.81 -14.13 -5.01
CA PRO A 304 6.96 -13.37 -5.48
C PRO A 304 7.20 -13.48 -6.99
N GLU A 305 6.89 -14.64 -7.57
CA GLU A 305 7.07 -14.93 -9.00
C GLU A 305 5.79 -14.67 -9.83
N SER A 306 4.70 -14.22 -9.20
CA SER A 306 3.47 -13.85 -9.90
C SER A 306 3.66 -12.61 -10.77
N SER A 307 2.78 -12.42 -11.76
CA SER A 307 2.82 -11.23 -12.64
C SER A 307 2.65 -9.90 -11.90
N ALA A 308 1.95 -9.90 -10.77
CA ALA A 308 1.79 -8.74 -9.91
C ALA A 308 2.94 -8.56 -8.89
N GLY A 309 3.85 -9.54 -8.81
CA GLY A 309 4.91 -9.61 -7.80
C GLY A 309 4.35 -9.68 -6.38
N GLY A 310 5.12 -9.22 -5.40
CA GLY A 310 4.68 -9.13 -4.01
C GLY A 310 5.49 -10.01 -3.06
N PHE A 311 4.88 -10.37 -1.94
CA PHE A 311 5.53 -11.01 -0.82
C PHE A 311 4.86 -12.33 -0.44
N GLY A 312 5.71 -13.27 -0.08
CA GLY A 312 5.40 -14.64 0.30
C GLY A 312 6.71 -15.41 0.51
N ARG A 313 6.70 -16.42 1.37
CA ARG A 313 7.82 -17.33 1.62
C ARG A 313 7.35 -18.76 1.74
N ASP A 314 8.27 -19.67 1.49
CA ASP A 314 8.01 -21.10 1.54
C ASP A 314 7.65 -21.53 2.97
N GLY A 315 6.93 -22.64 3.08
CA GLY A 315 6.71 -23.31 4.35
C GLY A 315 8.01 -23.84 4.97
N GLY A 316 7.92 -24.38 6.17
CA GLY A 316 8.99 -25.15 6.76
C GLY A 316 8.99 -26.60 6.26
N ASP A 317 10.17 -27.21 6.29
CA ASP A 317 10.38 -28.64 6.03
C ASP A 317 10.46 -29.43 7.35
N THR A 318 10.39 -30.76 7.29
CA THR A 318 10.71 -31.64 8.41
C THR A 318 12.11 -32.24 8.21
N SER A 319 13.04 -31.84 9.07
CA SER A 319 14.48 -32.01 8.82
C SER A 319 15.08 -33.34 9.29
N TYR A 320 14.27 -34.33 9.67
CA TYR A 320 14.72 -35.57 10.30
C TYR A 320 13.94 -36.77 9.72
N GLY A 321 14.65 -37.64 9.00
CA GLY A 321 14.04 -38.75 8.26
C GLY A 321 13.21 -39.73 9.11
N LYS A 322 12.22 -40.33 8.44
CA LYS A 322 11.27 -41.45 8.69
C LYS A 322 11.07 -42.11 10.08
N ASP A 323 12.02 -42.10 11.00
CA ASP A 323 11.99 -43.01 12.16
C ASP A 323 11.30 -42.43 13.41
N LYS A 324 10.84 -41.16 13.40
CA LYS A 324 10.21 -40.47 14.57
C LYS A 324 9.32 -39.24 14.22
N PRO A 325 8.12 -39.41 13.64
CA PRO A 325 7.33 -38.36 12.97
C PRO A 325 6.54 -37.42 13.91
N TYR A 326 7.17 -36.82 14.92
CA TYR A 326 6.42 -36.25 16.04
C TYR A 326 6.11 -34.75 15.93
N ASN A 327 6.83 -33.95 15.14
CA ASN A 327 6.57 -32.50 15.08
C ASN A 327 6.62 -31.96 13.65
N HIS A 328 5.66 -31.10 13.34
CA HIS A 328 5.41 -30.66 11.98
C HIS A 328 5.89 -29.23 11.77
N ALA A 329 6.08 -28.88 10.51
CA ALA A 329 6.63 -27.59 10.17
C ALA A 329 5.57 -26.49 10.26
N GLY A 330 6.03 -25.25 10.42
CA GLY A 330 5.17 -24.07 10.33
C GLY A 330 4.97 -23.64 8.88
N GLY A 331 3.91 -22.87 8.63
CA GLY A 331 3.68 -22.24 7.33
C GLY A 331 4.55 -21.00 7.13
N GLY A 332 4.82 -20.67 5.87
CA GLY A 332 5.54 -19.46 5.48
C GLY A 332 4.70 -18.21 5.70
N GLY A 333 5.35 -17.11 6.05
CA GLY A 333 4.73 -15.79 6.09
C GLY A 333 5.19 -14.91 4.93
N ALA A 334 4.72 -13.67 4.89
CA ALA A 334 5.08 -12.75 3.81
C ALA A 334 6.60 -12.48 3.71
N THR A 335 7.35 -12.52 4.82
CA THR A 335 8.78 -12.12 4.84
C THR A 335 9.74 -13.17 5.37
N GLN A 336 9.25 -14.19 6.07
CA GLN A 336 10.07 -15.27 6.60
C GLN A 336 9.47 -16.63 6.26
N GLU A 337 10.34 -17.58 5.92
CA GLU A 337 9.98 -19.00 5.77
C GLU A 337 9.42 -19.57 7.07
N GLY A 338 8.59 -20.60 6.93
CA GLY A 338 8.13 -21.38 8.07
C GLY A 338 9.29 -22.05 8.80
N GLY A 339 9.18 -22.17 10.11
CA GLY A 339 10.13 -22.93 10.91
C GLY A 339 10.05 -24.41 10.56
N ASN A 340 11.20 -25.04 10.37
CA ASN A 340 11.27 -26.48 10.15
C ASN A 340 10.80 -27.24 11.39
N GLY A 341 10.06 -28.31 11.19
CA GLY A 341 9.83 -29.29 12.24
C GLY A 341 11.15 -29.97 12.62
N ALA A 342 11.36 -30.22 13.91
CA ALA A 342 12.47 -30.97 14.47
C ALA A 342 11.99 -32.04 15.47
N LEU A 343 12.82 -33.06 15.74
CA LEU A 343 12.52 -34.12 16.74
C LEU A 343 12.13 -33.56 18.12
N THR A 344 12.65 -32.38 18.47
CA THR A 344 12.50 -31.76 19.78
C THR A 344 11.83 -30.39 19.73
N SER A 345 11.29 -29.97 18.58
CA SER A 345 10.57 -28.71 18.44
C SER A 345 9.61 -28.74 17.25
N PRO A 346 8.36 -28.29 17.41
CA PRO A 346 7.52 -27.93 16.27
C PRO A 346 8.08 -26.71 15.54
N GLY A 347 7.65 -26.53 14.29
CA GLY A 347 7.98 -25.38 13.48
C GLY A 347 7.14 -24.16 13.86
N TYR A 348 7.77 -22.99 13.99
CA TYR A 348 7.06 -21.72 14.17
C TYR A 348 6.52 -21.22 12.82
N GLY A 349 5.46 -20.40 12.85
CA GLY A 349 4.96 -19.72 11.67
C GLY A 349 5.88 -18.60 11.19
N GLY A 350 6.08 -18.49 9.88
CA GLY A 350 6.88 -17.44 9.27
C GLY A 350 6.27 -16.04 9.49
N LYS A 351 7.10 -15.04 9.75
CA LYS A 351 6.66 -13.65 9.93
C LYS A 351 6.02 -13.05 8.67
N GLY A 352 4.97 -12.28 8.91
CA GLY A 352 4.31 -11.40 7.97
C GLY A 352 5.08 -10.11 7.68
N ILE A 353 4.40 -9.13 7.08
CA ILE A 353 4.97 -7.85 6.67
C ILE A 353 4.25 -6.67 7.33
N TYR A 354 5.01 -5.64 7.71
CA TYR A 354 4.48 -4.45 8.35
C TYR A 354 4.11 -3.38 7.33
N TYR A 355 2.85 -2.91 7.38
CA TYR A 355 2.36 -1.74 6.64
C TYR A 355 1.60 -0.75 7.54
N GLY A 356 1.75 -0.85 8.87
CA GLY A 356 1.14 0.08 9.81
C GLY A 356 1.60 1.53 9.64
N ASP A 357 2.83 1.76 9.16
CA ASP A 357 3.31 3.12 8.81
C ASP A 357 2.60 3.70 7.57
N LYS A 358 1.95 2.86 6.75
CA LYS A 358 1.18 3.27 5.58
C LYS A 358 -0.33 3.32 5.86
N PHE A 359 -0.89 2.37 6.60
CA PHE A 359 -2.34 2.26 6.77
C PHE A 359 -2.82 2.35 8.21
N THR A 360 -1.93 2.60 9.17
CA THR A 360 -2.12 2.53 10.63
C THR A 360 -2.05 1.13 11.21
N GLU A 361 -1.68 1.04 12.49
CA GLU A 361 -1.62 -0.21 13.26
C GLU A 361 -3.01 -0.77 13.62
N ARG A 362 -4.11 -0.12 13.21
CA ARG A 362 -5.48 -0.57 13.47
C ARG A 362 -5.88 -1.81 12.65
N PHE A 363 -5.16 -2.08 11.56
CA PHE A 363 -5.45 -3.17 10.64
C PHE A 363 -4.36 -4.23 10.74
N GLY A 364 -4.73 -5.48 10.43
CA GLY A 364 -3.86 -6.61 10.69
C GLY A 364 -3.52 -6.73 12.17
N GLU A 365 -2.48 -7.49 12.49
CA GLU A 365 -2.00 -7.65 13.85
C GLU A 365 -1.07 -6.48 14.17
N ASN A 366 -1.63 -5.40 14.71
CA ASN A 366 -0.89 -4.16 14.99
C ASN A 366 -0.12 -3.64 13.76
N GLY A 367 -0.71 -3.71 12.57
CA GLY A 367 -0.10 -3.29 11.31
C GLY A 367 0.71 -4.36 10.56
N TYR A 368 0.81 -5.58 11.11
CA TYR A 368 1.39 -6.72 10.43
C TYR A 368 0.33 -7.57 9.72
N PHE A 369 0.70 -8.13 8.56
CA PHE A 369 -0.19 -8.95 7.72
C PHE A 369 0.52 -10.21 7.24
N ALA A 370 -0.27 -11.26 7.02
CA ALA A 370 0.14 -12.54 6.42
C ALA A 370 1.30 -13.24 7.16
N GLY A 371 1.13 -13.44 8.47
CA GLY A 371 1.95 -14.39 9.22
C GLY A 371 1.52 -15.84 8.94
N GLY A 372 2.47 -16.77 8.82
CA GLY A 372 2.16 -18.20 8.69
C GLY A 372 1.73 -18.83 10.01
N GLY A 373 1.03 -19.96 9.98
CA GLY A 373 0.63 -20.70 11.17
C GLY A 373 1.76 -21.55 11.75
N GLY A 374 1.72 -21.81 13.05
CA GLY A 374 2.65 -22.72 13.72
C GLY A 374 2.30 -24.20 13.46
N GLY A 375 3.30 -25.07 13.48
CA GLY A 375 3.14 -26.51 13.34
C GLY A 375 2.64 -27.17 14.63
N GLY A 376 1.83 -28.20 14.49
CA GLY A 376 1.34 -29.04 15.58
C GLY A 376 2.40 -30.00 16.13
N SER A 377 2.13 -30.50 17.32
CA SER A 377 3.00 -31.41 18.07
C SER A 377 2.42 -32.82 18.23
N HIS A 378 3.29 -33.78 18.56
CA HIS A 378 2.94 -35.15 18.96
C HIS A 378 3.64 -35.52 20.26
N SER A 379 3.00 -36.34 21.09
CA SER A 379 3.60 -36.91 22.30
C SER A 379 4.80 -37.83 22.00
N PRO A 380 5.90 -37.78 22.78
CA PRO A 380 6.09 -36.95 23.96
C PRO A 380 6.34 -35.48 23.60
N THR A 381 5.69 -34.59 24.35
CA THR A 381 5.79 -33.13 24.25
C THR A 381 7.27 -32.70 24.17
N PRO A 382 7.71 -32.04 23.08
CA PRO A 382 9.08 -31.56 22.96
C PRO A 382 9.53 -30.64 24.10
N SER A 383 10.83 -30.63 24.39
CA SER A 383 11.43 -29.79 25.44
C SER A 383 11.50 -28.30 25.08
N ASP A 384 11.52 -27.99 23.78
CA ASP A 384 11.46 -26.62 23.24
C ASP A 384 10.13 -26.45 22.50
N PHE A 385 9.15 -25.82 23.16
CA PHE A 385 7.81 -25.61 22.62
C PHE A 385 7.73 -24.23 21.95
N ASN A 386 8.02 -24.18 20.65
CA ASN A 386 7.94 -22.96 19.84
C ASN A 386 7.08 -23.18 18.58
N ASN A 387 5.81 -23.51 18.79
CA ASN A 387 4.77 -23.65 17.77
C ASN A 387 3.99 -22.34 17.56
N THR A 388 4.57 -21.19 17.89
CA THR A 388 3.87 -19.92 17.75
C THR A 388 3.60 -19.61 16.28
N GLY A 389 2.44 -19.05 15.99
CA GLY A 389 2.13 -18.41 14.72
C GLY A 389 3.05 -17.22 14.45
N GLY A 390 3.18 -16.89 13.18
CA GLY A 390 3.96 -15.78 12.70
C GLY A 390 3.24 -14.45 12.97
N LEU A 391 4.00 -13.44 13.38
CA LEU A 391 3.51 -12.06 13.51
C LEU A 391 2.87 -11.60 12.19
N GLY A 392 1.65 -11.09 12.26
CA GLY A 392 0.78 -10.89 11.10
C GLY A 392 -0.50 -11.75 11.15
N GLY A 393 -0.84 -12.25 12.33
CA GLY A 393 -2.05 -13.00 12.62
C GLY A 393 -1.97 -14.49 12.31
N GLY A 394 -0.80 -15.10 12.26
CA GLY A 394 -0.71 -16.56 12.17
C GLY A 394 -1.22 -17.22 13.46
N GLY A 395 -1.96 -18.32 13.34
CA GLY A 395 -2.41 -19.12 14.47
C GLY A 395 -1.30 -19.97 15.08
N ASP A 396 -1.31 -20.13 16.40
CA ASP A 396 -0.41 -21.02 17.12
C ASP A 396 -0.77 -22.50 16.84
N GLY A 397 0.22 -23.37 16.74
CA GLY A 397 -0.01 -24.80 16.60
C GLY A 397 -0.58 -25.43 17.88
N GLY A 398 -1.26 -26.56 17.73
CA GLY A 398 -1.79 -27.33 18.84
C GLY A 398 -0.67 -27.89 19.75
N SER A 399 -0.97 -27.95 21.04
CA SER A 399 -0.09 -28.50 22.06
C SER A 399 -0.63 -29.84 22.57
N THR A 400 0.27 -30.76 22.92
CA THR A 400 -0.10 -31.93 23.73
C THR A 400 0.37 -31.68 25.16
N PRO A 401 -0.52 -31.42 26.13
CA PRO A 401 -0.12 -31.42 27.53
C PRO A 401 0.20 -32.85 27.95
N TYR A 402 1.48 -33.15 28.20
CA TYR A 402 1.85 -34.37 28.90
C TYR A 402 1.54 -34.21 30.40
N ASP A 403 0.48 -34.88 30.86
CA ASP A 403 0.15 -34.96 32.28
C ASP A 403 0.84 -36.17 32.94
N GLU A 404 1.97 -35.91 33.61
CA GLU A 404 2.70 -36.90 34.41
C GLU A 404 1.86 -37.53 35.52
N SER A 405 0.79 -36.86 36.00
CA SER A 405 -0.01 -37.31 37.14
C SER A 405 -1.08 -38.35 36.77
N THR A 406 -1.53 -38.38 35.52
CA THR A 406 -2.57 -39.32 35.04
C THR A 406 -2.01 -40.41 34.13
N GLY A 407 -0.77 -40.28 33.62
CA GLY A 407 -0.15 -41.29 32.75
C GLY A 407 -0.91 -41.50 31.44
N SER A 408 -1.79 -40.56 31.08
CA SER A 408 -2.62 -40.54 29.88
C SER A 408 -2.39 -39.21 29.17
N GLY A 409 -2.18 -39.27 27.85
CA GLY A 409 -2.26 -38.06 27.04
C GLY A 409 -3.72 -37.55 26.99
N SER A 410 -3.86 -36.24 26.88
CA SER A 410 -5.10 -35.62 26.43
C SER A 410 -5.19 -35.77 24.92
N THR A 411 -6.39 -35.95 24.37
CA THR A 411 -6.65 -35.75 22.93
C THR A 411 -6.01 -34.43 22.54
N GLY A 412 -5.07 -34.43 21.59
CA GLY A 412 -4.24 -33.25 21.32
C GLY A 412 -5.08 -32.00 21.05
N ASP A 413 -4.59 -30.84 21.48
CA ASP A 413 -5.27 -29.56 21.26
C ASP A 413 -5.34 -29.22 19.77
N ASN A 414 -6.38 -28.49 19.39
CA ASN A 414 -6.52 -27.89 18.07
C ASN A 414 -5.43 -26.83 17.84
N GLY A 415 -5.11 -26.56 16.58
CA GLY A 415 -4.43 -25.33 16.22
C GLY A 415 -5.37 -24.13 16.36
N ASP A 416 -4.79 -22.97 16.64
CA ASP A 416 -5.53 -21.71 16.65
C ASP A 416 -5.78 -21.22 15.22
N ASP A 417 -6.90 -20.54 15.03
CA ASP A 417 -7.24 -19.91 13.75
C ASP A 417 -6.30 -18.72 13.46
N GLY A 418 -6.05 -18.47 12.18
CA GLY A 418 -5.46 -17.24 11.72
C GLY A 418 -6.38 -16.04 12.00
N MET A 419 -5.78 -14.89 12.31
CA MET A 419 -6.52 -13.69 12.63
C MET A 419 -7.34 -13.22 11.42
N PRO A 420 -8.67 -13.01 11.55
CA PRO A 420 -9.47 -12.48 10.45
C PRO A 420 -8.97 -11.12 9.96
N ALA A 421 -9.08 -10.88 8.66
CA ALA A 421 -8.64 -9.66 7.97
C ALA A 421 -7.12 -9.35 8.14
N SER A 422 -6.30 -10.37 8.32
CA SER A 422 -4.84 -10.26 8.27
C SER A 422 -4.19 -11.11 7.19
N GLY A 423 -4.92 -12.07 6.60
CA GLY A 423 -4.35 -13.13 5.75
C GLY A 423 -3.45 -14.11 6.49
N GLY A 424 -3.55 -14.21 7.82
CA GLY A 424 -2.72 -15.13 8.61
C GLY A 424 -3.08 -16.60 8.37
N GLY A 425 -2.08 -17.49 8.38
CA GLY A 425 -2.31 -18.94 8.24
C GLY A 425 -2.78 -19.59 9.56
N GLY A 426 -3.57 -20.65 9.47
CA GLY A 426 -4.05 -21.41 10.63
C GLY A 426 -2.97 -22.33 11.23
N GLY A 427 -3.02 -22.55 12.54
CA GLY A 427 -2.11 -23.45 13.25
C GLY A 427 -2.41 -24.92 12.98
N GLY A 428 -1.40 -25.78 12.98
CA GLY A 428 -1.60 -27.22 12.84
C GLY A 428 -2.11 -27.87 14.12
N GLY A 429 -3.06 -28.81 14.02
CA GLY A 429 -3.58 -29.55 15.18
C GLY A 429 -2.53 -30.49 15.80
N SER A 430 -2.74 -30.96 17.03
CA SER A 430 -1.80 -31.86 17.71
C SER A 430 -2.40 -33.22 18.03
N THR A 431 -1.60 -34.21 18.42
CA THR A 431 -2.15 -35.50 18.87
C THR A 431 -1.26 -36.22 19.88
N ASP A 432 -1.87 -36.97 20.79
CA ASP A 432 -1.18 -37.92 21.66
C ASP A 432 -1.28 -39.37 21.17
N SER A 433 -2.16 -39.65 20.19
CA SER A 433 -2.56 -40.98 19.75
C SER A 433 -3.29 -40.95 18.39
N GLY A 434 -4.16 -41.94 18.09
CA GLY A 434 -4.79 -42.15 16.77
C GLY A 434 -5.84 -41.11 16.34
N ASN A 435 -6.32 -40.26 17.25
CA ASN A 435 -7.23 -39.13 16.96
C ASN A 435 -6.66 -37.88 17.64
N GLY A 436 -6.61 -36.76 16.93
CA GLY A 436 -6.00 -35.52 17.41
C GLY A 436 -6.90 -34.30 17.23
N GLY A 437 -6.34 -33.13 17.56
CA GLY A 437 -6.96 -31.85 17.33
C GLY A 437 -7.03 -31.51 15.84
N SER A 438 -8.03 -30.71 15.46
CA SER A 438 -8.11 -30.12 14.13
C SER A 438 -7.04 -29.05 13.94
N GLY A 439 -6.70 -28.76 12.69
CA GLY A 439 -6.03 -27.51 12.34
C GLY A 439 -6.97 -26.33 12.58
N GLY A 440 -6.38 -25.15 12.76
CA GLY A 440 -7.10 -23.88 12.76
C GLY A 440 -7.39 -23.41 11.33
N ASP A 441 -8.45 -22.64 11.19
CA ASP A 441 -8.83 -22.01 9.93
C ASP A 441 -7.85 -20.89 9.57
N GLY A 442 -7.69 -20.60 8.28
CA GLY A 442 -6.96 -19.43 7.81
C GLY A 442 -7.72 -18.13 8.10
N GLY A 443 -6.98 -17.05 8.34
CA GLY A 443 -7.52 -15.71 8.45
C GLY A 443 -7.91 -15.15 7.08
N SER A 444 -9.07 -14.49 6.98
CA SER A 444 -9.49 -13.82 5.74
C SER A 444 -8.52 -12.72 5.29
N GLY A 445 -8.55 -12.42 4.00
CA GLY A 445 -7.77 -11.34 3.41
C GLY A 445 -8.27 -9.93 3.77
N ILE A 446 -7.58 -8.92 3.25
CA ILE A 446 -7.95 -7.51 3.39
C ILE A 446 -7.43 -6.70 2.21
N VAL A 447 -8.22 -5.74 1.73
CA VAL A 447 -7.78 -4.72 0.76
C VAL A 447 -7.89 -3.34 1.39
N LEU A 448 -6.78 -2.61 1.39
CA LEU A 448 -6.69 -1.23 1.88
C LEU A 448 -6.28 -0.30 0.76
N ILE A 449 -7.04 0.79 0.59
CA ILE A 449 -6.75 1.81 -0.42
C ILE A 449 -6.63 3.15 0.29
N ARG A 450 -5.58 3.91 0.01
CA ARG A 450 -5.43 5.26 0.58
C ARG A 450 -5.01 6.30 -0.45
N TYR A 451 -5.42 7.53 -0.21
CA TYR A 451 -5.00 8.72 -0.95
C TYR A 451 -5.02 9.96 -0.06
N PRO A 452 -4.17 10.96 -0.33
CA PRO A 452 -4.17 12.20 0.43
C PRO A 452 -5.51 12.93 0.29
N VAL A 453 -5.96 13.56 1.37
CA VAL A 453 -7.08 14.51 1.34
C VAL A 453 -6.48 15.90 1.20
N ASP A 454 -6.77 16.57 0.08
CA ASP A 454 -6.42 17.98 -0.09
C ASP A 454 -7.12 18.80 1.01
N GLN A 455 -6.35 19.61 1.75
CA GLN A 455 -6.88 20.55 2.75
C GLN A 455 -7.20 21.92 2.15
#